data_AF-A0A3D4F9R9-F1
#
_entry.id   AF-A0A3D4F9R9-F1
#
_cell.length_a   1.000
_cell.length_b   1.000
_cell.length_c   1.000
_cell.angle_alpha   90.00
_cell.angle_beta   90.00
_cell.angle_gamma   90.00
#
_symmetry.space_group_name_H-M   'P 1'
#
loop_
_entity.id
_entity.type
_entity.pdbx_description
1 polymer ?
#
loop_
_entity_poly.entity_id
_entity_poly.type
_entity_poly.pdbx_seq_one_letter_code
_entity_poly.pdbx_strand_id
1 'polypeptide(L)' 'MPQFSFKARKRSGELVQGVLEGPDRSAVLSQMERQGLLPISLEASKGKKGSTP' A
#
# COMPACT_ATOMS: atom_id res chain seq x y z
N MET A 1 -5.54 6.02 10.48
CA MET A 1 -6.00 4.83 9.70
C MET A 1 -4.82 3.86 9.62
N PRO A 2 -5.00 2.56 9.31
CA PRO A 2 -3.84 1.69 9.14
C PRO A 2 -2.96 2.17 7.98
N GLN A 3 -1.65 2.14 8.22
CA GLN A 3 -0.64 2.46 7.23
C GLN A 3 -0.17 1.19 6.55
N PHE A 4 0.01 1.25 5.24
CA PHE A 4 0.46 0.15 4.40
C PHE A 4 1.70 0.59 3.66
N SER A 5 2.83 -0.04 3.97
CA SER A 5 4.04 0.14 3.19
C SER A 5 3.83 -0.55 1.84
N PHE A 6 3.96 0.21 0.77
CA PHE A 6 3.78 -0.30 -0.57
C PHE A 6 5.04 -0.12 -1.40
N LYS A 7 5.21 -1.04 -2.34
CA LYS A 7 6.25 -1.03 -3.36
C LYS A 7 5.56 -1.23 -4.70
N ALA A 8 5.70 -0.27 -5.59
CA ALA A 8 5.07 -0.30 -6.90
C ALA A 8 6.03 0.18 -7.99
N ARG A 9 5.72 -0.17 -9.24
CA ARG A 9 6.43 0.32 -10.41
C ARG A 9 5.53 1.25 -11.20
N LYS A 10 6.02 2.44 -11.53
CA LYS A 10 5.36 3.33 -12.49
C LYS A 10 5.52 2.77 -13.90
N ARG A 11 4.63 3.16 -14.81
CA ARG A 11 4.75 2.85 -16.25
C ARG A 11 6.06 3.34 -16.87
N SER A 12 6.67 4.39 -16.31
CA SER A 12 7.99 4.90 -16.70
C SER A 12 9.14 3.94 -16.35
N GLY A 13 8.88 2.86 -15.62
CA GLY A 13 9.89 1.91 -15.13
C GLY A 13 10.45 2.24 -13.75
N GLU A 14 10.17 3.44 -13.22
CA GLU A 14 10.60 3.88 -11.90
C GLU A 14 9.93 3.09 -10.78
N LEU A 15 10.74 2.69 -9.79
CA LEU A 15 10.29 1.92 -8.65
C LEU A 15 9.99 2.88 -7.49
N VAL A 16 8.73 2.92 -7.08
CA VAL A 16 8.20 3.81 -6.05
C VAL A 16 7.95 2.99 -4.79
N GLN A 17 8.42 3.49 -3.66
CA GLN A 17 8.17 2.92 -2.35
C GLN A 17 7.61 4.03 -1.46
N GLY A 18 6.62 3.70 -0.64
CA GLY A 18 6.00 4.67 0.24
C GLY A 18 5.06 4.01 1.23
N VAL A 19 4.33 4.84 1.95
CA VAL A 19 3.30 4.41 2.89
C VAL A 19 1.98 5.00 2.41
N LEU A 20 0.96 4.15 2.24
CA LEU A 20 -0.40 4.56 1.93
C LEU A 20 -1.29 4.30 3.13
N GLU A 21 -2.17 5.25 3.41
CA GLU A 21 -3.19 5.11 4.43
C GLU A 21 -4.50 4.68 3.78
N GLY A 22 -5.11 3.64 4.33
CA GLY A 22 -6.38 3.15 3.85
C GLY A 22 -7.10 2.35 4.92
N PRO A 23 -8.38 2.05 4.75
CA PRO A 23 -9.12 1.20 5.67
C PRO A 23 -8.60 -0.25 5.63
N ASP A 24 -8.26 -0.76 4.43
CA ASP A 24 -7.85 -2.15 4.21
C ASP A 24 -6.90 -2.26 2.99
N ARG A 25 -6.21 -3.42 2.88
CA ARG A 25 -5.31 -3.74 1.75
C ARG A 25 -5.97 -3.55 0.39
N SER A 26 -7.21 -4.02 0.22
CA SER A 26 -7.93 -3.90 -1.06
C SER A 26 -8.23 -2.45 -1.43
N ALA A 27 -8.57 -1.60 -0.45
CA ALA A 27 -8.81 -0.18 -0.69
C ALA A 27 -7.52 0.55 -1.11
N VAL A 28 -6.39 0.21 -0.50
CA VAL A 28 -5.07 0.74 -0.89
C VAL A 28 -4.67 0.26 -2.28
N LEU A 29 -4.89 -1.02 -2.61
CA LEU A 29 -4.62 -1.56 -3.94
C LEU A 29 -5.45 -0.85 -5.02
N SER A 30 -6.77 -0.70 -4.83
CA SER A 30 -7.59 0.05 -5.77
C SER A 30 -7.15 1.50 -5.93
N GLN A 31 -6.63 2.14 -4.88
CA GLN A 31 -6.07 3.49 -5.00
C GLN A 31 -4.79 3.50 -5.87
N MET A 32 -3.90 2.53 -5.68
CA MET A 32 -2.68 2.37 -6.49
C MET A 32 -3.01 2.08 -7.96
N GLU A 33 -3.97 1.21 -8.24
CA GLU A 33 -4.44 0.91 -9.60
C GLU A 33 -4.99 2.17 -10.28
N ARG A 34 -5.79 2.98 -9.56
CA ARG A 34 -6.31 4.25 -10.06
C ARG A 34 -5.22 5.29 -10.34
N GLN A 35 -4.09 5.21 -9.64
CA GLN A 35 -2.91 6.04 -9.91
C GLN A 35 -2.05 5.51 -11.07
N GLY A 36 -2.41 4.37 -11.66
CA GLY A 36 -1.61 3.71 -12.69
C GLY A 36 -0.28 3.15 -12.17
N LEU A 37 -0.22 2.89 -10.87
CA LEU A 37 0.92 2.22 -10.23
C LEU A 37 0.73 0.71 -10.32
N LEU A 38 1.80 0.00 -10.66
CA LEU A 38 1.82 -1.46 -10.70
C LEU A 38 2.33 -1.99 -9.34
N PRO A 39 1.46 -2.43 -8.42
CA PRO A 39 1.90 -2.94 -7.12
C PRO A 39 2.78 -4.18 -7.29
N ILE A 40 3.97 -4.14 -6.68
CA ILE A 40 4.90 -5.28 -6.58
C ILE A 40 4.70 -5.97 -5.23
N SER A 41 4.71 -5.18 -4.14
CA SER A 41 4.45 -5.66 -2.79
C SER A 41 3.61 -4.65 -2.03
N LEU A 42 2.73 -5.15 -1.16
CA LEU A 42 1.97 -4.33 -0.22
C LEU A 42 1.99 -5.01 1.15
N GLU A 43 2.64 -4.38 2.11
CA GLU A 43 2.73 -4.84 3.50
C GLU A 43 1.93 -3.92 4.41
N ALA A 44 1.17 -4.52 5.32
CA ALA A 44 0.49 -3.77 6.39
C ALA A 44 1.55 -3.31 7.40
N SER A 45 1.88 -2.02 7.38
CA SER A 45 2.87 -1.44 8.28
C SER A 45 2.16 -0.99 9.55
N LYS A 46 1.98 -1.96 10.46
CA LYS A 46 1.54 -1.84 11.87
C LYS A 46 0.91 -0.50 12.29
N GLY A 47 -0.21 -0.12 11.67
CA GLY A 47 -1.21 0.71 12.33
C GLY A 47 -1.87 -0.15 13.41
N LYS A 48 -1.52 0.03 14.67
CA LYS A 48 -2.01 -0.73 15.83
C LYS A 48 -3.49 -1.19 15.70
N LYS A 49 -3.71 -2.46 15.36
CA LYS A 49 -4.71 -3.35 15.99
C LYS A 49 -4.54 -4.76 15.44
N GLY A 50 -4.34 -5.71 16.35
CA GLY A 50 -4.02 -7.11 16.01
C GLY A 50 -3.06 -7.79 16.99
N SER A 51 -2.70 -7.12 18.09
CA SER A 51 -2.23 -7.82 19.30
C SER A 51 -3.14 -7.38 20.43
N THR A 52 -4.17 -8.17 20.68
CA THR A 52 -5.00 -8.11 21.90
C THR A 52 -4.96 -9.53 22.48
N PRO A 53 -4.74 -9.67 23.81
CA PRO A 53 -4.22 -10.86 24.48
C PRO A 53 -5.14 -12.09 24.46
#